data_AF-D7MM93-F1
#
_entry.id   AF-D7MM93-F1
#
_cell.length_a   1.000
_cell.length_b   1.000
_cell.length_c   1.000
_cell.angle_alpha   90.00
_cell.angle_beta   90.00
_cell.angle_gamma   90.00
#
_symmetry.space_group_name_H-M   'P 1'
#
loop_
_entity.id
_entity.type
_entity.pdbx_description
1 polymer ?
#
loop_
_entity_poly.entity_id
_entity_poly.type
_entity_poly.pdbx_seq_one_letter_code
_entity_poly.pdbx_strand_id
1 'polypeptide(L)'
;MAASGLTEYFSPPKKPKLDKASGESSSGSTYRKLRKYDPYDDEYIRQYILYYYQFHKSEGFVIDWDNFDYWFSNIPVIEPYPLSQYRTNAEVIRDVVCGAISQHNADTGTRLVFVDHVSASYRWCAGMLYWITFWARDLASSSPEPKLYQTNVLWCGPKVCEIQIFRPKPTDEEIAAVQVDPPPPLYDDVPELPTILFTVTGPGSGYMSIPEVSFTRIPAEVEPASSSKSTP
;
A
#
# COMPACT_ATOMS: atom_id res chain seq x y z
N MET A 1 56.70 31.15 -8.79
CA MET A 1 55.69 32.23 -8.82
C MET A 1 54.37 31.56 -9.15
N ALA A 2 53.43 31.38 -8.21
CA ALA A 2 52.41 32.36 -7.78
C ALA A 2 51.61 32.91 -8.98
N ALA A 3 50.28 32.95 -9.04
CA ALA A 3 49.21 32.50 -8.14
C ALA A 3 47.86 32.52 -8.89
N SER A 4 46.85 31.87 -8.30
CA SER A 4 45.46 32.34 -8.10
C SER A 4 44.47 32.48 -9.27
N GLY A 5 43.25 31.98 -9.02
CA GLY A 5 42.03 32.22 -9.80
C GLY A 5 40.86 31.36 -9.31
N LEU A 6 40.49 31.47 -8.04
CA LEU A 6 39.27 30.90 -7.45
C LEU A 6 38.05 31.69 -7.94
N THR A 7 37.10 31.04 -8.62
CA THR A 7 35.75 31.58 -8.85
C THR A 7 34.78 30.96 -7.85
N GLU A 8 34.26 31.80 -6.97
CA GLU A 8 33.19 31.53 -6.01
C GLU A 8 31.90 31.07 -6.73
N TYR A 9 31.37 29.93 -6.32
CA TYR A 9 29.98 29.54 -6.62
C TYR A 9 29.07 30.06 -5.51
N PHE A 10 28.26 31.06 -5.83
CA PHE A 10 27.18 31.55 -4.97
C PHE A 10 26.15 30.44 -4.71
N SER A 11 26.03 30.02 -3.45
CA SER A 11 24.97 29.14 -2.98
C SER A 11 23.69 29.95 -2.67
N PRO A 12 22.49 29.48 -3.06
CA PRO A 12 21.24 30.16 -2.71
C PRO A 12 20.94 30.03 -1.20
N PRO A 13 20.25 31.02 -0.59
CA PRO A 13 20.11 31.11 0.86
C PRO A 13 19.23 29.99 1.43
N LYS A 14 19.74 29.35 2.49
CA LYS A 14 19.04 28.34 3.29
C LYS A 14 17.80 28.97 3.95
N LYS A 15 16.64 28.32 3.80
CA LYS A 15 15.41 28.69 4.52
C LYS A 15 15.59 28.50 6.03
N PRO A 16 14.95 29.31 6.89
CA PRO A 16 15.03 29.17 8.34
C PRO A 16 14.46 27.84 8.80
N LYS A 17 15.20 27.14 9.67
CA LYS A 17 14.72 25.96 10.39
C LYS A 17 13.63 26.40 11.36
N LEU A 18 12.46 25.77 11.27
CA LEU A 18 11.46 25.82 12.32
C LEU A 18 11.94 24.91 13.46
N ASP A 19 12.21 25.49 14.62
CA ASP A 19 12.68 24.78 15.80
C ASP A 19 11.62 23.76 16.25
N LYS A 20 11.96 22.47 16.11
CA LYS A 20 11.18 21.38 16.70
C LYS A 20 11.66 21.20 18.13
N ALA A 21 11.00 21.88 19.07
CA ALA A 21 11.03 21.50 20.47
C ALA A 21 10.22 20.21 20.63
N SER A 22 10.87 19.16 21.13
CA SER A 22 10.34 18.20 22.11
C SER A 22 11.18 16.94 22.00
N GLY A 23 11.84 16.58 23.10
CA GLY A 23 12.53 15.32 23.21
C GLY A 23 11.53 14.18 23.10
N GLU A 24 11.77 13.27 22.17
CA GLU A 24 11.22 11.92 22.22
C GLU A 24 12.24 11.01 21.56
N SER A 25 12.56 9.96 22.32
CA SER A 25 13.60 8.97 22.13
C SER A 25 13.73 8.50 20.69
N SER A 26 14.96 8.39 20.20
CA SER A 26 15.28 7.55 19.06
C SER A 26 14.99 6.10 19.42
N SER A 27 13.72 5.67 19.30
CA SER A 27 13.39 4.25 19.22
C SER A 27 13.98 3.76 17.90
N GLY A 28 15.05 2.96 17.99
CA GLY A 28 15.57 2.27 16.84
C GLY A 28 14.45 1.40 16.28
N SER A 29 13.92 1.76 15.11
CA SER A 29 12.90 0.96 14.42
C SER A 29 13.55 -0.35 13.99
N THR A 30 13.37 -1.37 14.83
CA THR A 30 13.58 -2.76 14.43
C THR A 30 12.44 -3.10 13.50
N TYR A 31 12.66 -2.96 12.19
CA TYR A 31 11.66 -3.26 11.18
C TYR A 31 11.13 -4.68 11.36
N ARG A 32 9.82 -4.83 11.45
CA ARG A 32 9.16 -6.13 11.58
C ARG A 32 9.40 -6.91 10.29
N LYS A 33 10.14 -8.01 10.38
CA LYS A 33 10.37 -8.89 9.24
C LYS A 33 9.09 -9.68 8.95
N LEU A 34 8.42 -9.36 7.85
CA LEU A 34 7.23 -10.08 7.40
C LEU A 34 7.55 -11.54 7.04
N ARG A 35 6.70 -12.45 7.51
CA ARG A 35 6.74 -13.89 7.25
C ARG A 35 6.19 -14.19 5.86
N LYS A 36 6.72 -15.22 5.22
CA LYS A 36 6.20 -15.72 3.94
C LYS A 36 4.86 -16.42 4.16
N TYR A 37 4.06 -16.52 3.09
CA TYR A 37 2.79 -17.24 3.11
C TYR A 37 2.98 -18.67 3.66
N ASP A 38 2.03 -19.11 4.49
CA ASP A 38 1.97 -20.47 5.02
C ASP A 38 0.49 -20.92 5.07
N PRO A 39 0.04 -21.79 4.15
CA PRO A 39 -1.35 -22.23 4.09
C PRO A 39 -1.77 -23.09 5.30
N TYR A 40 -0.79 -23.63 6.06
CA TYR A 40 -1.04 -24.46 7.22
C TYR A 40 -1.13 -23.67 8.52
N ASP A 41 -0.71 -22.40 8.54
CA ASP A 41 -0.82 -21.53 9.71
C ASP A 41 -2.20 -20.87 9.79
N ASP A 42 -2.96 -21.17 10.85
CA ASP A 42 -4.25 -20.53 11.16
C ASP A 42 -4.15 -19.01 11.23
N GLU A 43 -3.02 -18.49 11.72
CA GLU A 43 -2.80 -17.04 11.83
C GLU A 43 -2.63 -16.40 10.45
N TYR A 44 -2.00 -17.08 9.49
CA TYR A 44 -1.94 -16.60 8.12
C TYR A 44 -3.35 -16.50 7.52
N ILE A 45 -4.21 -17.49 7.74
CA ILE A 45 -5.58 -17.50 7.23
C ILE A 45 -6.42 -16.40 7.89
N ARG A 46 -6.29 -16.22 9.21
CA ARG A 46 -6.95 -15.14 9.94
C ARG A 46 -6.53 -13.76 9.39
N GLN A 47 -5.24 -13.56 9.13
CA GLN A 47 -4.73 -12.31 8.55
C GLN A 47 -5.14 -12.15 7.08
N TYR A 48 -5.22 -13.23 6.30
CA TYR A 48 -5.72 -13.19 4.92
C TYR A 48 -7.17 -12.71 4.85
N ILE A 49 -8.05 -13.23 5.72
CA ILE A 49 -9.44 -12.75 5.83
C ILE A 49 -9.46 -11.24 6.09
N LEU A 50 -8.69 -10.80 7.08
CA LEU A 50 -8.59 -9.38 7.44
C LEU A 50 -8.11 -8.52 6.26
N TYR A 51 -7.03 -8.95 5.59
CA TYR A 51 -6.46 -8.29 4.42
C TYR A 51 -7.48 -8.21 3.28
N TYR A 52 -8.14 -9.32 2.97
CA TYR A 52 -9.14 -9.41 1.91
C TYR A 52 -10.26 -8.38 2.13
N TYR A 53 -10.85 -8.33 3.32
CA TYR A 53 -11.92 -7.38 3.60
C TYR A 53 -11.44 -5.92 3.56
N GLN A 54 -10.28 -5.60 4.14
CA GLN A 54 -9.74 -4.24 4.07
C GLN A 54 -9.44 -3.83 2.63
N PHE A 55 -8.85 -4.74 1.84
CA PHE A 55 -8.54 -4.51 0.44
C PHE A 55 -9.81 -4.29 -0.38
N HIS A 56 -10.81 -5.17 -0.28
CA HIS A 56 -12.02 -5.08 -1.10
C HIS A 56 -12.94 -3.93 -0.67
N LYS A 57 -13.05 -3.61 0.63
CA LYS A 57 -13.84 -2.45 1.08
C LYS A 57 -13.25 -1.12 0.64
N SER A 58 -11.93 -0.99 0.71
CA SER A 58 -11.24 0.26 0.40
C SER A 58 -10.66 0.31 -1.01
N GLU A 59 -10.89 -0.71 -1.84
CA GLU A 59 -10.23 -0.93 -3.14
C GLU A 59 -8.69 -0.88 -3.06
N GLY A 60 -8.14 -1.32 -1.92
CA GLY A 60 -6.70 -1.43 -1.66
C GLY A 60 -6.02 -0.17 -1.13
N PHE A 61 -6.76 0.91 -0.89
CA PHE A 61 -6.18 2.18 -0.42
C PHE A 61 -5.96 2.26 1.08
N VAL A 62 -6.80 1.60 1.86
CA VAL A 62 -6.80 1.71 3.31
C VAL A 62 -6.60 0.31 3.88
N ILE A 63 -5.37 0.06 4.31
CA ILE A 63 -4.93 -1.20 4.89
C ILE A 63 -4.13 -0.87 6.15
N ASP A 64 -4.50 -1.50 7.25
CA ASP A 64 -3.85 -1.34 8.55
C ASP A 64 -2.65 -2.29 8.66
N TRP A 65 -1.52 -1.84 8.10
CA TRP A 65 -0.30 -2.64 7.96
C TRP A 65 0.28 -3.14 9.29
N ASP A 66 -0.03 -2.50 10.41
CA ASP A 66 0.48 -2.89 11.73
C ASP A 66 -0.12 -4.22 12.23
N ASN A 67 -1.30 -4.58 11.72
CA ASN A 67 -2.01 -5.82 12.04
C ASN A 67 -1.56 -7.04 11.22
N PHE A 68 -0.54 -6.90 10.37
CA PHE A 68 -0.07 -7.96 9.51
C PHE A 68 1.39 -8.39 9.81
N ASP A 69 1.57 -9.69 9.92
CA ASP A 69 2.86 -10.38 10.07
C ASP A 69 3.29 -11.03 8.76
N TYR A 70 2.38 -11.21 7.81
CA TYR A 70 2.57 -11.95 6.57
C TYR A 70 2.66 -11.04 5.34
N TRP A 71 3.37 -11.49 4.31
CA TRP A 71 3.34 -10.85 2.99
C TRP A 71 2.00 -11.12 2.29
N PHE A 72 1.36 -10.04 1.82
CA PHE A 72 0.20 -10.09 0.94
C PHE A 72 0.51 -9.47 -0.42
N SER A 73 -0.46 -9.50 -1.33
CA SER A 73 -0.26 -9.07 -2.72
C SER A 73 0.13 -7.61 -2.87
N ASN A 74 -0.26 -6.76 -1.91
CA ASN A 74 0.18 -5.37 -1.84
C ASN A 74 1.12 -5.19 -0.66
N ILE A 75 2.07 -4.28 -0.82
CA ILE A 75 3.10 -3.99 0.15
C ILE A 75 3.10 -2.48 0.42
N PRO A 76 3.14 -2.03 1.68
CA PRO A 76 3.30 -0.62 1.99
C PRO A 76 4.64 -0.09 1.46
N VAL A 77 4.64 1.15 1.01
CA VAL A 77 5.88 1.85 0.64
C VAL A 77 6.54 2.33 1.94
N ILE A 78 7.48 1.53 2.46
CA ILE A 78 8.20 1.84 3.71
C ILE A 78 9.64 2.28 3.38
N GLU A 79 10.16 3.26 4.10
CA GLU A 79 11.45 3.92 3.85
C GLU A 79 12.74 3.04 3.88
N PRO A 80 12.84 1.81 4.44
CA PRO A 80 14.04 1.01 4.24
C PRO A 80 14.03 0.18 2.95
N TYR A 81 12.90 0.09 2.23
CA TYR A 81 12.79 -0.65 0.98
C TYR A 81 12.71 0.33 -0.19
N PRO A 82 13.86 0.69 -0.80
CA PRO A 82 13.87 1.68 -1.86
C PRO A 82 13.20 1.15 -3.12
N LEU A 83 12.22 1.88 -3.64
CA LEU A 83 11.59 1.65 -4.94
C LEU A 83 12.54 1.95 -6.11
N SER A 84 13.60 2.72 -5.87
CA SER A 84 14.57 3.17 -6.85
C SER A 84 15.97 3.20 -6.25
N GLN A 85 16.99 2.85 -7.05
CA GLN A 85 18.39 2.93 -6.63
C GLN A 85 18.90 4.36 -6.44
N TYR A 86 18.25 5.33 -7.10
CA TYR A 86 18.73 6.72 -7.17
C TYR A 86 17.77 7.75 -6.60
N ARG A 87 16.57 7.32 -6.20
CA ARG A 87 15.49 8.20 -5.73
C ARG A 87 14.89 7.65 -4.45
N THR A 88 14.52 8.54 -3.55
CA THR A 88 13.74 8.20 -2.36
C THR A 88 12.34 7.71 -2.74
N ASN A 89 11.71 6.95 -1.86
CA ASN A 89 10.33 6.51 -2.08
C ASN A 89 9.37 7.71 -2.24
N ALA A 90 9.55 8.76 -1.45
CA ALA A 90 8.75 9.98 -1.55
C ALA A 90 8.88 10.68 -2.93
N GLU A 91 10.07 10.69 -3.52
CA GLU A 91 10.29 11.21 -4.89
C GLU A 91 9.60 10.34 -5.93
N VAL A 92 9.71 9.01 -5.83
CA VAL A 92 9.00 8.09 -6.74
C VAL A 92 7.49 8.27 -6.65
N ILE A 93 6.95 8.32 -5.43
CA ILE A 93 5.51 8.53 -5.20
C ILE A 93 5.05 9.89 -5.73
N ARG A 94 5.83 10.95 -5.52
CA ARG A 94 5.56 12.27 -6.09
C ARG A 94 5.48 12.22 -7.62
N ASP A 95 6.43 11.58 -8.28
CA ASP A 95 6.46 11.49 -9.74
C ASP A 95 5.23 10.72 -10.27
N VAL A 96 4.85 9.63 -9.60
CA VAL A 96 3.64 8.86 -9.94
C VAL A 96 2.39 9.72 -9.83
N VAL A 97 2.22 10.43 -8.71
CA VAL A 97 1.04 11.26 -8.46
C VAL A 97 1.00 12.46 -9.40
N CYS A 98 2.12 13.16 -9.63
CA CYS A 98 2.20 14.27 -10.56
C CYS A 98 1.87 13.84 -12.00
N GLY A 99 2.33 12.66 -12.42
CA GLY A 99 1.96 12.05 -13.70
C GLY A 99 0.46 11.82 -13.81
N ALA A 100 -0.14 11.20 -12.79
CA ALA A 100 -1.58 10.93 -12.74
C ALA A 100 -2.42 12.22 -12.74
N ILE A 101 -2.03 13.21 -11.94
CA ILE A 101 -2.68 14.54 -11.91
C ILE A 101 -2.59 15.22 -13.27
N SER A 102 -1.43 15.17 -13.93
CA SER A 102 -1.23 15.83 -15.24
C SER A 102 -2.18 15.26 -16.29
N GLN A 103 -2.32 13.93 -16.32
CA GLN A 103 -3.26 13.25 -17.21
C GLN A 103 -4.71 13.60 -16.85
N HIS A 104 -5.09 13.50 -15.57
CA HIS A 104 -6.44 13.82 -15.12
C HIS A 104 -6.84 15.28 -15.42
N ASN A 105 -5.95 16.23 -15.17
CA ASN A 105 -6.16 17.64 -15.49
C ASN A 105 -6.37 17.85 -16.99
N ALA A 106 -5.60 17.16 -17.84
CA ALA A 106 -5.75 17.23 -19.29
C ALA A 106 -7.10 16.66 -19.76
N ASP A 107 -7.54 15.55 -19.16
CA ASP A 107 -8.76 14.85 -19.57
C ASP A 107 -10.04 15.55 -19.07
N THR A 108 -9.99 16.17 -17.88
CA THR A 108 -11.17 16.77 -17.22
C THR A 108 -11.20 18.29 -17.23
N GLY A 109 -10.10 18.95 -17.63
CA GLY A 109 -9.95 20.40 -17.56
C GLY A 109 -9.77 20.95 -16.13
N THR A 110 -9.50 20.08 -15.16
CA THR A 110 -9.20 20.48 -13.77
C THR A 110 -7.79 21.07 -13.64
N ARG A 111 -7.52 21.72 -12.50
CA ARG A 111 -6.20 22.32 -12.21
C ARG A 111 -5.67 21.86 -10.86
N LEU A 112 -5.69 20.55 -10.64
CA LEU A 112 -5.17 19.93 -9.43
C LEU A 112 -3.64 20.06 -9.37
N VAL A 113 -3.12 20.34 -8.19
CA VAL A 113 -1.69 20.39 -7.89
C VAL A 113 -1.41 19.56 -6.64
N PHE A 114 -0.40 18.69 -6.74
CA PHE A 114 0.07 17.85 -5.64
C PHE A 114 0.58 18.70 -4.47
N VAL A 115 0.20 18.32 -3.25
CA VAL A 115 0.69 18.94 -2.01
C VAL A 115 1.62 17.98 -1.27
N ASP A 116 1.10 16.82 -0.87
CA ASP A 116 1.87 15.76 -0.21
C ASP A 116 1.13 14.42 -0.34
N HIS A 117 1.83 13.31 -0.11
CA HIS A 117 1.24 11.99 0.01
C HIS A 117 0.94 11.66 1.47
N VAL A 118 -0.05 10.79 1.70
CA VAL A 118 -0.46 10.33 3.04
C VAL A 118 -0.11 8.86 3.24
N SER A 119 -0.47 8.04 2.25
CA SER A 119 -0.15 6.62 2.25
C SER A 119 0.10 6.15 0.83
N ALA A 120 0.97 5.16 0.70
CA ALA A 120 1.22 4.50 -0.57
C ALA A 120 1.46 3.01 -0.33
N SER A 121 0.87 2.18 -1.17
CA SER A 121 1.21 0.78 -1.30
C SER A 121 1.38 0.42 -2.76
N TYR A 122 2.05 -0.68 -3.03
CA TYR A 122 2.31 -1.11 -4.39
C TYR A 122 2.24 -2.63 -4.52
N ARG A 123 2.09 -3.08 -5.78
CA ARG A 123 2.17 -4.48 -6.20
C ARG A 123 3.08 -4.58 -7.41
N TRP A 124 4.02 -5.52 -7.37
CA TRP A 124 4.77 -5.92 -8.55
C TRP A 124 3.86 -6.69 -9.51
N CYS A 125 3.82 -6.27 -10.76
CA CYS A 125 3.17 -6.97 -11.86
C CYS A 125 4.05 -6.83 -13.11
N ALA A 126 3.48 -6.83 -14.32
CA ALA A 126 4.20 -6.43 -15.55
C ALA A 126 4.46 -4.90 -15.57
N GLY A 127 5.02 -4.38 -14.47
CA GLY A 127 5.06 -2.97 -14.07
C GLY A 127 4.91 -2.84 -12.56
N MET A 128 4.64 -1.63 -12.10
CA MET A 128 4.34 -1.32 -10.70
C MET A 128 2.96 -0.72 -10.60
N LEU A 129 2.04 -1.42 -9.93
CA LEU A 129 0.70 -0.91 -9.65
C LEU A 129 0.71 -0.25 -8.28
N TYR A 130 0.39 1.04 -8.23
CA TYR A 130 0.41 1.84 -7.02
C TYR A 130 -1.00 2.19 -6.56
N TRP A 131 -1.24 2.13 -5.26
CA TRP A 131 -2.39 2.72 -4.58
C TRP A 131 -1.88 3.85 -3.69
N ILE A 132 -2.22 5.09 -4.03
CA ILE A 132 -1.68 6.27 -3.35
C ILE A 132 -2.84 7.14 -2.89
N THR A 133 -2.85 7.48 -1.60
CA THR A 133 -3.69 8.54 -1.04
C THR A 133 -2.86 9.78 -0.85
N PHE A 134 -3.31 10.93 -1.36
CA PHE A 134 -2.54 12.17 -1.37
C PHE A 134 -3.42 13.41 -1.22
N TRP A 135 -2.82 14.49 -0.73
CA TRP A 135 -3.41 15.81 -0.73
C TRP A 135 -3.15 16.50 -2.07
N ALA A 136 -4.21 17.05 -2.65
CA ALA A 136 -4.11 17.95 -3.80
C ALA A 136 -5.00 19.17 -3.62
N ARG A 137 -4.57 20.26 -4.24
CA ARG A 137 -5.27 21.55 -4.23
C ARG A 137 -5.76 21.84 -5.64
N ASP A 138 -7.03 22.19 -5.77
CA ASP A 138 -7.57 22.65 -7.05
C ASP A 138 -7.38 24.16 -7.19
N LEU A 139 -6.56 24.58 -8.16
CA LEU A 139 -6.31 25.99 -8.46
C LEU A 139 -7.40 26.64 -9.32
N ALA A 140 -8.36 25.87 -9.82
CA ALA A 140 -9.56 26.41 -10.48
C ALA A 140 -10.63 26.84 -9.46
N SER A 141 -10.56 26.36 -8.22
CA SER A 141 -11.50 26.72 -7.15
C SER A 141 -11.29 28.14 -6.64
N SER A 142 -12.38 28.84 -6.31
CA SER A 142 -12.36 30.16 -5.65
C SER A 142 -11.73 30.12 -4.24
N SER A 143 -11.79 28.96 -3.58
CA SER A 143 -11.11 28.67 -2.31
C SER A 143 -10.27 27.40 -2.49
N PRO A 144 -8.96 27.53 -2.73
CA PRO A 144 -8.12 26.39 -3.07
C PRO A 144 -7.64 25.69 -1.78
N GLU A 145 -8.58 25.03 -1.11
CA GLU A 145 -8.29 24.18 0.04
C GLU A 145 -7.78 22.80 -0.42
N PRO A 146 -6.74 22.25 0.22
CA PRO A 146 -6.31 20.88 -0.05
C PRO A 146 -7.41 19.86 0.27
N LYS A 147 -7.63 18.92 -0.63
CA LYS A 147 -8.53 17.76 -0.44
C LYS A 147 -7.75 16.47 -0.61
N LEU A 148 -8.23 15.40 0.02
CA LEU A 148 -7.67 14.06 -0.16
C LEU A 148 -8.19 13.46 -1.46
N TYR A 149 -7.26 12.90 -2.22
CA TYR A 149 -7.51 12.12 -3.41
C TYR A 149 -6.86 10.75 -3.28
N GLN A 150 -7.39 9.82 -4.04
CA GLN A 150 -6.91 8.46 -4.20
C GLN A 150 -6.64 8.20 -5.67
N THR A 151 -5.50 7.59 -5.96
CA THR A 151 -5.16 7.16 -7.31
C THR A 151 -4.62 5.74 -7.34
N ASN A 152 -5.15 4.93 -8.25
CA ASN A 152 -4.63 3.62 -8.60
C ASN A 152 -4.00 3.70 -10.00
N VAL A 153 -2.69 3.49 -10.09
CA VAL A 153 -1.91 3.77 -11.31
C VAL A 153 -0.98 2.62 -11.62
N LEU A 154 -1.07 2.10 -12.84
CA LEU A 154 -0.07 1.21 -13.40
C LEU A 154 1.05 2.04 -14.02
N TRP A 155 2.26 1.86 -13.49
CA TRP A 155 3.45 2.54 -13.94
C TRP A 155 4.44 1.56 -14.56
N CYS A 156 4.84 1.79 -15.81
CA CYS A 156 5.82 0.95 -16.52
C CYS A 156 6.98 1.80 -17.04
N GLY A 157 8.17 1.56 -16.49
CA GLY A 157 9.37 2.31 -16.87
C GLY A 157 9.26 3.81 -16.54
N PRO A 158 9.44 4.72 -17.50
CA PRO A 158 9.39 6.17 -17.24
C PRO A 158 7.99 6.79 -17.42
N LYS A 159 6.93 6.02 -17.67
CA LYS A 159 5.60 6.56 -18.02
C LYS A 159 4.47 5.95 -17.20
N VAL A 160 3.44 6.76 -16.98
CA VAL A 160 2.10 6.27 -16.62
C VAL A 160 1.59 5.41 -17.77
N CYS A 161 1.25 4.16 -17.49
CA CYS A 161 0.63 3.26 -18.46
C CYS A 161 -0.88 3.39 -18.43
N GLU A 162 -1.46 3.34 -17.24
CA GLU A 162 -2.90 3.34 -17.03
C GLU A 162 -3.24 3.96 -15.67
N ILE A 163 -4.33 4.73 -15.62
CA ILE A 163 -4.94 5.22 -14.38
C ILE A 163 -6.27 4.48 -14.25
N GLN A 164 -6.36 3.56 -13.28
CA GLN A 164 -7.56 2.76 -13.07
C GLN A 164 -8.56 3.49 -12.17
N ILE A 165 -8.07 4.22 -11.17
CA ILE A 165 -8.88 5.00 -10.24
C ILE A 165 -8.22 6.37 -10.08
N PHE A 166 -9.01 7.44 -10.17
CA PHE A 166 -8.61 8.78 -9.75
C PHE A 166 -9.83 9.51 -9.22
N ARG A 167 -9.91 9.72 -7.90
CA ARG A 167 -11.10 10.31 -7.25
C ARG A 167 -10.75 10.98 -5.92
N PRO A 168 -11.62 11.86 -5.38
CA PRO A 168 -11.55 12.26 -3.99
C PRO A 168 -11.60 11.03 -3.06
N LYS A 169 -10.92 11.06 -1.91
CA LYS A 169 -10.98 9.98 -0.92
C LYS A 169 -12.44 9.84 -0.42
N PRO A 170 -13.07 8.66 -0.52
CA PRO A 170 -14.35 8.40 0.12
C PRO A 170 -14.28 8.60 1.63
N THR A 171 -15.41 8.90 2.27
CA THR A 171 -15.47 8.99 3.73
C THR A 171 -15.34 7.62 4.37
N ASP A 172 -14.98 7.58 5.66
CA ASP A 172 -14.81 6.31 6.35
C ASP A 172 -16.17 5.57 6.51
N GLU A 173 -17.29 6.30 6.56
CA GLU A 173 -18.64 5.73 6.52
C GLU A 173 -18.98 5.11 5.15
N GLU A 174 -18.61 5.79 4.06
CA GLU A 174 -18.81 5.28 2.69
C GLU A 174 -18.02 3.98 2.49
N ILE A 175 -16.77 3.92 2.97
CA ILE A 175 -15.94 2.71 2.92
C ILE A 175 -16.52 1.59 3.79
N ALA A 176 -16.99 1.91 5.01
CA ALA A 176 -17.56 0.92 5.92
C ALA A 176 -18.86 0.31 5.37
N ALA A 177 -19.66 1.10 4.64
CA ALA A 177 -20.91 0.68 4.02
C ALA A 177 -20.73 -0.27 2.83
N VAL A 178 -19.52 -0.40 2.26
CA VAL A 178 -19.23 -1.37 1.19
C VAL A 178 -19.45 -2.79 1.70
N GLN A 179 -20.34 -3.52 1.04
CA GLN A 179 -20.55 -4.94 1.26
C GLN A 179 -19.52 -5.74 0.45
N VAL A 180 -18.92 -6.72 1.10
CA VAL A 180 -17.89 -7.58 0.51
C VAL A 180 -18.28 -9.02 0.78
N ASP A 181 -18.38 -9.81 -0.28
CA ASP A 181 -18.62 -11.25 -0.19
C ASP A 181 -17.43 -11.94 0.49
N PRO A 182 -17.63 -13.07 1.19
CA PRO A 182 -16.52 -13.83 1.74
C PRO A 182 -15.50 -14.22 0.66
N PRO A 183 -14.22 -14.39 1.03
CA PRO A 183 -13.21 -14.83 0.07
C PRO A 183 -13.62 -16.15 -0.59
N PRO A 184 -13.28 -16.36 -1.87
CA PRO A 184 -13.42 -17.68 -2.47
C PRO A 184 -12.57 -18.70 -1.72
N PRO A 185 -12.88 -20.01 -1.84
CA PRO A 185 -12.02 -21.05 -1.31
C PRO A 185 -10.56 -20.84 -1.69
N LEU A 186 -9.64 -20.97 -0.73
CA LEU A 186 -8.22 -21.00 -1.06
C LEU A 186 -7.81 -22.44 -1.40
N TYR A 187 -6.97 -22.57 -2.43
CA TYR A 187 -6.31 -23.82 -2.80
C TYR A 187 -7.31 -24.95 -3.16
N ASP A 188 -8.47 -24.60 -3.71
CA ASP A 188 -9.42 -25.58 -4.25
C ASP A 188 -8.88 -26.28 -5.50
N ASP A 189 -7.96 -25.63 -6.22
CA ASP A 189 -7.31 -26.12 -7.44
C ASP A 189 -5.89 -26.68 -7.20
N VAL A 190 -5.39 -26.67 -5.95
CA VAL A 190 -4.04 -27.14 -5.61
C VAL A 190 -4.14 -28.45 -4.80
N PRO A 191 -3.98 -29.62 -5.43
CA PRO A 191 -4.24 -30.93 -4.78
C PRO A 191 -3.26 -31.25 -3.63
N GLU A 192 -2.13 -30.55 -3.57
CA GLU A 192 -1.07 -30.71 -2.56
C GLU A 192 -1.31 -29.87 -1.29
N LEU A 193 -2.31 -28.98 -1.31
CA LEU A 193 -2.63 -28.08 -0.21
C LEU A 193 -4.06 -28.35 0.31
N PRO A 194 -4.31 -28.10 1.60
CA PRO A 194 -5.66 -28.20 2.11
C PRO A 194 -6.53 -27.09 1.52
N THR A 195 -7.69 -27.45 1.00
CA THR A 195 -8.69 -26.45 0.59
C THR A 195 -9.24 -25.75 1.83
N ILE A 196 -9.31 -24.43 1.79
CA ILE A 196 -9.77 -23.60 2.91
C ILE A 196 -11.07 -22.93 2.51
N LEU A 197 -12.15 -23.27 3.21
CA LEU A 197 -13.48 -22.68 3.00
C LEU A 197 -13.75 -21.60 4.04
N PHE A 198 -14.40 -20.52 3.63
CA PHE A 198 -14.76 -19.40 4.50
C PHE A 198 -16.27 -19.36 4.74
N THR A 199 -16.68 -19.08 5.97
CA THR A 199 -18.09 -18.93 6.34
C THR A 199 -18.26 -17.69 7.21
N VAL A 200 -19.14 -16.79 6.79
CA VAL A 200 -19.53 -15.62 7.60
C VAL A 200 -20.36 -16.10 8.78
N THR A 201 -19.89 -15.83 10.00
CA THR A 201 -20.50 -16.31 11.25
C THR A 201 -21.24 -15.21 12.01
N GLY A 202 -21.02 -13.96 11.68
CA GLY A 202 -21.64 -12.83 12.38
C GLY A 202 -21.51 -11.50 11.63
N PRO A 203 -22.28 -10.48 12.05
CA PRO A 203 -22.16 -9.14 11.49
C PRO A 203 -20.78 -8.54 11.78
N GLY A 204 -20.36 -7.59 10.96
CA GLY A 204 -19.08 -6.92 11.15
C GLY A 204 -19.10 -5.96 12.33
N SER A 205 -18.05 -6.03 13.14
CA SER A 205 -17.81 -5.10 14.25
C SER A 205 -16.41 -4.48 14.14
N GLY A 206 -16.23 -3.27 14.68
CA GLY A 206 -14.93 -2.59 14.69
C GLY A 206 -14.54 -1.87 13.38
N TYR A 207 -13.23 -1.72 13.16
CA TYR A 207 -12.66 -0.97 12.03
C TYR A 207 -13.15 -1.50 10.68
N MET A 208 -13.62 -0.60 9.81
CA MET A 208 -14.28 -0.91 8.53
C MET A 208 -15.48 -1.87 8.61
N SER A 209 -16.02 -2.18 9.78
CA SER A 209 -17.16 -3.10 9.94
C SER A 209 -16.94 -4.43 9.21
N ILE A 210 -15.76 -5.03 9.42
CA ILE A 210 -15.37 -6.31 8.81
C ILE A 210 -16.16 -7.44 9.49
N PRO A 211 -16.84 -8.32 8.73
CA PRO A 211 -17.64 -9.43 9.28
C PRO A 211 -16.78 -10.41 10.07
N GLU A 212 -17.42 -11.07 11.04
CA GLU A 212 -16.83 -12.24 11.66
C GLU A 212 -16.88 -13.41 10.68
N VAL A 213 -15.72 -13.99 10.39
CA VAL A 213 -15.58 -15.09 9.43
C VAL A 213 -14.78 -16.22 10.07
N SER A 214 -15.32 -17.43 9.99
CA SER A 214 -14.60 -18.66 10.34
C SER A 214 -14.11 -19.37 9.07
N PHE A 215 -13.13 -20.26 9.23
CA PHE A 215 -12.65 -21.09 8.13
C PHE A 215 -12.59 -22.56 8.53
N THR A 216 -12.73 -23.44 7.55
CA THR A 216 -12.56 -24.89 7.70
C THR A 216 -11.54 -25.39 6.69
N ARG A 217 -10.77 -26.43 7.07
CA ARG A 217 -9.80 -27.07 6.19
C ARG A 217 -10.30 -28.43 5.75
N ILE A 218 -10.30 -28.64 4.45
CA ILE A 218 -10.44 -29.96 3.83
C ILE A 218 -9.01 -30.46 3.54
N PRO A 219 -8.60 -31.62 4.08
CA PRO A 219 -7.26 -32.15 3.84
C PRO A 219 -6.93 -32.32 2.36
N ALA A 220 -5.66 -32.15 2.00
CA ALA A 220 -5.15 -32.43 0.66
C ALA A 220 -5.40 -33.89 0.26
N GLU A 221 -5.66 -34.15 -1.03
CA GLU A 221 -5.89 -35.51 -1.55
C GLU A 221 -4.60 -36.35 -1.56
N VAL A 222 -3.45 -35.69 -1.56
CA VAL A 222 -2.13 -36.33 -1.51
C VAL A 222 -1.49 -35.99 -0.16
N GLU A 223 -1.35 -36.98 0.72
CA GLU A 223 -0.57 -36.78 1.95
C GLU A 223 0.88 -36.46 1.57
N PRO A 224 1.51 -35.42 2.16
CA PRO A 224 2.92 -35.17 1.95
C PRO A 224 3.71 -36.36 2.48
N ALA A 225 4.47 -37.02 1.60
CA ALA A 225 5.30 -38.16 1.95
C ALA A 225 6.17 -37.80 3.17
N SER A 226 5.87 -38.41 4.32
CA SER A 226 6.66 -38.25 5.54
C SER A 226 8.11 -38.58 5.21
N SER A 227 9.02 -37.61 5.33
CA SER A 227 10.45 -37.86 5.22
C SER A 227 10.81 -38.94 6.23
N SER A 228 11.13 -40.13 5.72
CA SER A 228 11.57 -41.27 6.51
C SER A 228 12.74 -40.83 7.39
N LYS A 229 12.56 -40.95 8.71
CA LYS A 229 13.66 -40.84 9.67
C LYS A 229 14.70 -41.89 9.30
N SER A 230 15.85 -41.44 8.79
CA SER A 230 17.06 -42.24 8.73
C SER A 230 17.63 -42.31 10.15
N THR A 231 17.43 -43.45 10.80
CA THR A 231 18.12 -43.81 12.06
C THR A 231 19.42 -44.54 11.71
N PRO A 232 20.59 -44.10 12.19
CA PRO A 232 21.72 -45.01 12.40
C PRO A 232 21.59 -45.78 13.72
#